data_AF-A0ABC8ECQ5-F1
#
_entry.id   AF-A0ABC8ECQ5-F1
#
_cell.length_a   1.000
_cell.length_b   1.000
_cell.length_c   1.000
_cell.angle_alpha   90.00
_cell.angle_beta   90.00
_cell.angle_gamma   90.00
#
_symmetry.space_group_name_H-M   'P 1'
#
loop_
_entity.id
_entity.type
_entity.pdbx_description
1 polymer ?
#
loop_
_entity_poly.entity_id
_entity_poly.type
_entity_poly.pdbx_seq_one_letter_code
_entity_poly.pdbx_strand_id
1 'polypeptide(L)'
;MCVDKVDMSWYLKTREITKIEFSNISRLIYYIFSVDENDIYELEDSLETVEFYLKYAEEYAEGFEDLCAIVYIKRWMRPYWEQFNVDIEKKNGWTSNIESKVGDICKNLLKDKKWVPVLKSAIYNAEEDIEIYTRIAESIGFDLTFNMLDSVLKKDKFNIEVFYFLYTKDDEGDIKNVIDYAKNTLPYQVIFSGSEEINEDDLTVENKPDICLLYILKYLNNCNYIEFELTTMALQARFQKCREEAIKYLRNNKEHWNEKIVCKIREAIEFEVNDKLLRKLKRLIGEETIDKKKERKYVDISKQRLKPHIKDIYSFSTYIAGVYYRDTSVVEDYIGVNDILFLKEEPENPYDKNAILVTNENGYVLGYLPKSVNKIPKNLLAGGKFLYAIIEEYSLESNTISIDVYLSYKDVIDSVEELMKISESKVNYYKQ
;
A
#
# COMPACT_ATOMS: atom_id res chain seq x y z
N MET A 1 29.87 13.85 4.70
CA MET A 1 31.00 13.94 5.66
C MET A 1 31.56 12.54 5.81
N CYS A 2 32.89 12.35 5.84
CA CYS A 2 33.48 11.03 6.13
C CYS A 2 33.44 10.87 7.66
N VAL A 3 32.41 10.18 8.15
CA VAL A 3 32.08 10.07 9.59
C VAL A 3 32.86 8.93 10.27
N ASP A 4 33.41 8.01 9.49
CA ASP A 4 34.09 6.78 9.90
C ASP A 4 35.32 6.96 10.82
N LYS A 5 35.70 8.21 11.13
CA LYS A 5 36.85 8.55 11.98
C LYS A 5 36.56 9.67 13.00
N VAL A 6 35.29 10.05 13.17
CA VAL A 6 34.92 11.13 14.10
C VAL A 6 34.52 10.51 15.44
N ASP A 7 35.39 10.65 16.45
CA ASP A 7 35.09 10.30 17.85
C ASP A 7 34.21 11.41 18.47
N MET A 8 32.90 11.26 18.32
CA MET A 8 31.88 12.14 18.89
C MET A 8 31.84 12.04 20.42
N SER A 9 32.12 10.86 20.98
CA SER A 9 32.16 10.61 22.42
C SER A 9 33.26 11.43 23.10
N TRP A 10 34.42 11.57 22.47
CA TRP A 10 35.53 12.40 22.96
C TRP A 10 35.13 13.88 22.98
N TYR A 11 34.47 14.36 21.94
CA TYR A 11 33.99 15.74 21.89
C TYR A 11 33.00 16.04 23.03
N LEU A 12 32.11 15.09 23.32
CA LEU A 12 31.13 15.17 24.40
C LEU A 12 31.76 15.19 25.80
N LYS A 13 32.79 14.37 26.03
CA LYS A 13 33.44 14.24 27.34
C LYS A 13 34.37 15.39 27.71
N THR A 14 34.93 16.07 26.71
CA THR A 14 36.03 17.03 26.93
C THR A 14 35.56 18.47 27.11
N ARG A 15 34.25 18.73 27.11
CA ARG A 15 33.67 20.07 27.19
C ARG A 15 32.54 20.14 28.20
N GLU A 16 32.33 21.35 28.71
CA GLU A 16 31.10 21.67 29.44
C GLU A 16 29.95 21.72 28.44
N ILE A 17 28.90 20.93 28.69
CA ILE A 17 27.72 20.87 27.84
C ILE A 17 26.78 21.99 28.25
N THR A 18 26.71 23.06 27.47
CA THR A 18 25.61 24.03 27.57
C THR A 18 24.51 23.65 26.57
N LYS A 19 23.36 24.32 26.66
CA LYS A 19 22.25 24.16 25.72
C LYS A 19 22.68 24.37 24.25
N ILE A 20 23.60 25.30 23.99
CA ILE A 20 24.08 25.59 22.62
C ILE A 20 24.93 24.43 22.09
N GLU A 21 25.89 23.95 22.88
CA GLU A 21 26.68 22.78 22.51
C GLU A 21 25.79 21.56 22.28
N PHE A 22 24.81 21.33 23.16
CA PHE A 22 23.85 20.22 23.03
C PHE A 22 23.14 20.25 21.68
N SER A 23 22.55 21.38 21.26
CA SER A 23 21.86 21.46 19.96
C SER A 23 22.80 21.31 18.75
N ASN A 24 24.06 21.75 18.86
CA ASN A 24 25.06 21.48 17.82
C ASN A 24 25.35 19.98 17.69
N ILE A 25 25.42 19.25 18.80
CA ILE A 25 25.58 17.80 18.83
C ILE A 25 24.33 17.13 18.23
N SER A 26 23.13 17.55 18.64
CA SER A 26 21.87 17.05 18.09
C SER A 26 21.86 17.13 16.57
N ARG A 27 22.30 18.26 16.02
CA ARG A 27 22.39 18.46 14.57
C ARG A 27 23.35 17.47 13.90
N LEU A 28 24.50 17.17 14.51
CA LEU A 28 25.44 16.17 14.02
C LEU A 28 24.82 14.77 14.04
N ILE A 29 24.25 14.37 15.19
CA ILE A 29 23.57 13.08 15.37
C ILE A 29 22.48 12.90 14.32
N TYR A 30 21.62 13.91 14.16
CA TYR A 30 20.56 13.91 13.18
C TYR A 30 21.10 13.68 11.76
N TYR A 31 22.06 14.47 11.28
CA TYR A 31 22.57 14.31 9.91
C TYR A 31 23.35 13.01 9.68
N ILE A 32 23.97 12.45 10.71
CA ILE A 32 24.65 11.16 10.60
C ILE A 32 23.63 10.04 10.49
N PHE A 33 22.64 10.01 11.39
CA PHE A 33 21.68 8.91 11.51
C PHE A 33 20.46 9.03 10.59
N SER A 34 20.28 10.16 9.90
CA SER A 34 19.23 10.31 8.89
C SER A 34 19.53 9.60 7.58
N VAL A 35 20.80 9.32 7.29
CA VAL A 35 21.24 8.60 6.09
C VAL A 35 21.12 7.09 6.32
N ASP A 36 20.34 6.41 5.46
CA ASP A 36 20.03 4.98 5.61
C ASP A 36 21.26 4.05 5.51
N GLU A 37 22.31 4.50 4.83
CA GLU A 37 23.58 3.77 4.71
C GLU A 37 24.41 3.77 6.02
N ASN A 38 24.13 4.69 6.94
CA ASN A 38 24.87 4.84 8.19
C ASN A 38 24.20 4.04 9.31
N ASP A 39 24.50 2.75 9.39
CA ASP A 39 24.06 1.93 10.52
C ASP A 39 24.73 2.41 11.81
N ILE A 40 23.91 2.76 12.80
CA ILE A 40 24.36 3.26 14.11
C ILE A 40 25.37 2.31 14.75
N TYR A 41 25.25 0.99 14.50
CA TYR A 41 26.12 -0.03 15.09
C TYR A 41 27.52 -0.07 14.47
N GLU A 42 27.73 0.52 13.29
CA GLU A 42 29.03 0.50 12.60
C GLU A 42 29.98 1.60 13.10
N LEU A 43 29.44 2.63 13.75
CA LEU A 43 30.21 3.75 14.29
C LEU A 43 30.83 3.37 15.65
N GLU A 44 32.16 3.46 15.73
CA GLU A 44 33.01 2.90 16.81
C GLU A 44 32.57 3.33 18.21
N ASP A 45 32.19 4.59 18.38
CA ASP A 45 31.84 5.22 19.65
C ASP A 45 30.34 5.55 19.77
N SER A 46 29.50 4.95 18.91
CA SER A 46 28.07 5.24 18.82
C SER A 46 27.30 5.00 20.11
N LEU A 47 27.53 3.86 20.77
CA LEU A 47 26.84 3.51 22.00
C LEU A 47 27.09 4.57 23.07
N GLU A 48 28.35 4.87 23.32
CA GLU A 48 28.74 5.84 24.33
C GLU A 48 28.26 7.25 23.98
N THR A 49 28.33 7.63 22.70
CA THR A 49 27.77 8.89 22.20
C THR A 49 26.26 8.98 22.50
N VAL A 50 25.48 7.93 22.22
CA VAL A 50 24.03 7.91 22.46
C VAL A 50 23.71 7.94 23.95
N GLU A 51 24.38 7.12 24.76
CA GLU A 51 24.17 7.09 26.22
C GLU A 51 24.45 8.47 26.84
N PHE A 52 25.57 9.09 26.46
CA PHE A 52 25.91 10.42 26.93
C PHE A 52 24.91 11.47 26.45
N TYR A 53 24.53 11.45 25.18
CA TYR A 53 23.54 12.38 24.63
C TYR A 53 22.21 12.30 25.40
N LEU A 54 21.68 11.10 25.60
CA LEU A 54 20.39 10.89 26.26
C LEU A 54 20.39 11.29 27.74
N LYS A 55 21.55 11.22 28.42
CA LYS A 55 21.71 11.70 29.79
C LYS A 55 21.40 13.20 29.93
N TYR A 56 21.72 14.00 28.91
CA TYR A 56 21.51 15.45 28.91
C TYR A 56 20.24 15.88 28.17
N ALA A 57 19.64 14.99 27.39
CA ALA A 57 18.47 15.30 26.57
C ALA A 57 17.25 15.75 27.39
N GLU A 58 17.05 15.22 28.59
CA GLU A 58 15.95 15.64 29.46
C GLU A 58 16.08 17.12 29.89
N GLU A 59 17.32 17.59 30.11
CA GLU A 59 17.59 18.95 30.59
C GLU A 59 17.66 19.98 29.45
N TYR A 60 18.34 19.64 28.34
CA TYR A 60 18.69 20.63 27.32
C TYR A 60 17.90 20.56 26.01
N ALA A 61 17.24 19.43 25.71
CA ALA A 61 16.55 19.28 24.43
C ALA A 61 15.32 20.19 24.35
N GLU A 62 15.30 21.08 23.37
CA GLU A 62 14.23 22.06 23.19
C GLU A 62 13.98 22.44 21.71
N GLY A 63 15.03 22.41 20.89
CA GLY A 63 14.99 22.81 19.49
C GLY A 63 14.52 21.71 18.53
N PHE A 64 14.37 22.09 17.27
CA PHE A 64 13.96 21.17 16.21
C PHE A 64 15.06 20.13 15.91
N GLU A 65 16.33 20.53 15.90
CA GLU A 65 17.44 19.60 15.72
C GLU A 65 17.54 18.57 16.86
N ASP A 66 17.21 18.98 18.10
CA ASP A 66 17.14 18.07 19.25
C ASP A 66 16.03 17.03 19.07
N LEU A 67 14.86 17.47 18.62
CA LEU A 67 13.75 16.60 18.29
C LEU A 67 14.13 15.59 17.19
N CYS A 68 14.77 16.06 16.11
CA CYS A 68 15.26 15.19 15.04
C CYS A 68 16.24 14.15 15.59
N ALA A 69 17.24 14.54 16.37
CA ALA A 69 18.22 13.64 16.93
C ALA A 69 17.57 12.51 17.75
N ILE A 70 16.63 12.84 18.65
CA ILE A 70 15.92 11.83 19.46
C ILE A 70 15.10 10.88 18.58
N VAL A 71 14.41 11.41 17.55
CA VAL A 71 13.63 10.60 16.59
C VAL A 71 14.52 9.64 15.81
N TYR A 72 15.66 10.11 15.31
CA TYR A 72 16.57 9.27 14.51
C TYR A 72 17.35 8.27 15.35
N ILE A 73 17.73 8.58 16.60
CA ILE A 73 18.25 7.56 17.53
C ILE A 73 17.19 6.46 17.73
N LYS A 74 15.94 6.84 18.03
CA LYS A 74 14.84 5.88 18.23
C LYS A 74 14.61 5.01 16.99
N ARG A 75 14.70 5.56 15.78
CA ARG A 75 14.52 4.83 14.52
C ARG A 75 15.44 3.61 14.41
N TRP A 76 16.66 3.73 14.91
CA TRP A 76 17.64 2.64 14.86
C TRP A 76 17.40 1.56 15.91
N MET A 77 16.67 1.86 16.99
CA MET A 77 16.38 0.91 18.06
C MET A 77 15.33 -0.12 17.61
N ARG A 78 15.82 -1.24 17.08
CA ARG A 78 15.02 -2.38 16.59
C ARG A 78 15.32 -3.62 17.44
N PRO A 79 14.88 -3.66 18.71
CA PRO A 79 15.15 -4.80 19.57
C PRO A 79 14.57 -6.06 18.92
N TYR A 80 15.38 -7.11 18.82
CA TYR A 80 14.97 -8.39 18.24
C TYR A 80 13.79 -8.96 19.04
N TRP A 81 12.75 -9.42 18.37
CA TRP A 81 11.52 -9.90 19.00
C TRP A 81 11.82 -11.05 19.98
N GLU A 82 11.15 -10.98 21.13
CA GLU A 82 11.26 -11.75 22.39
C GLU A 82 11.17 -13.29 22.30
N GLN A 83 11.42 -13.94 21.16
CA GLN A 83 11.17 -15.36 21.02
C GLN A 83 12.17 -16.26 21.77
N PHE A 84 13.29 -15.74 22.28
CA PHE A 84 14.31 -16.59 22.90
C PHE A 84 14.88 -16.12 24.25
N ASN A 85 14.47 -14.97 24.79
CA ASN A 85 14.99 -14.46 26.08
C ASN A 85 16.54 -14.36 26.13
N VAL A 86 17.18 -14.19 24.96
CA VAL A 86 18.63 -14.06 24.81
C VAL A 86 18.96 -12.62 24.46
N ASP A 87 19.94 -12.03 25.16
CA ASP A 87 20.50 -10.74 24.78
C ASP A 87 21.46 -10.93 23.60
N ILE A 88 21.12 -10.38 22.44
CA ILE A 88 21.92 -10.53 21.23
C ILE A 88 22.95 -9.40 21.19
N GLU A 89 24.23 -9.77 21.22
CA GLU A 89 25.35 -8.86 21.01
C GLU A 89 25.41 -8.36 19.56
N LYS A 90 25.73 -7.08 19.41
CA LYS A 90 25.92 -6.36 18.15
C LYS A 90 27.28 -5.64 18.18
N LYS A 91 27.63 -4.98 17.08
CA LYS A 91 28.90 -4.24 16.98
C LYS A 91 28.97 -3.10 18.00
N ASN A 92 30.20 -2.70 18.33
CA ASN A 92 30.51 -1.52 19.15
C ASN A 92 29.79 -1.49 20.52
N GLY A 93 29.64 -2.66 21.14
CA GLY A 93 29.10 -2.81 22.49
C GLY A 93 27.57 -2.81 22.59
N TRP A 94 26.86 -2.63 21.48
CA TRP A 94 25.40 -2.67 21.46
C TRP A 94 24.87 -4.07 21.76
N THR A 95 23.74 -4.14 22.47
CA THR A 95 22.97 -5.37 22.65
C THR A 95 21.48 -5.11 22.49
N SER A 96 20.68 -6.15 22.26
CA SER A 96 19.22 -6.01 22.13
C SER A 96 18.57 -5.44 23.39
N ASN A 97 19.09 -5.75 24.57
CA ASN A 97 18.64 -5.14 25.83
C ASN A 97 18.98 -3.64 25.91
N ILE A 98 20.16 -3.24 25.44
CA ILE A 98 20.55 -1.83 25.42
C ILE A 98 19.65 -1.05 24.45
N GLU A 99 19.37 -1.60 23.27
CA GLU A 99 18.45 -0.98 22.32
C GLU A 99 17.05 -0.79 22.88
N SER A 100 16.54 -1.79 23.61
CA SER A 100 15.25 -1.68 24.27
C SER A 100 15.25 -0.51 25.26
N LYS A 101 16.29 -0.41 26.09
CA LYS A 101 16.43 0.67 27.09
C LYS A 101 16.54 2.04 26.41
N VAL A 102 17.41 2.19 25.42
CA VAL A 102 17.59 3.43 24.65
C VAL A 102 16.29 3.82 23.97
N GLY A 103 15.62 2.86 23.32
CA GLY A 103 14.33 3.05 22.67
C GLY A 103 13.25 3.55 23.65
N ASP A 104 13.22 3.02 24.87
CA ASP A 104 12.27 3.44 25.91
C ASP A 104 12.56 4.84 26.45
N ILE A 105 13.84 5.21 26.60
CA ILE A 105 14.24 6.59 26.96
C ILE A 105 13.77 7.56 25.87
N CYS A 106 14.08 7.29 24.59
CA CYS A 106 13.64 8.13 23.49
C CYS A 106 12.11 8.24 23.41
N LYS A 107 11.37 7.13 23.57
CA LYS A 107 9.90 7.14 23.62
C LYS A 107 9.38 8.03 24.74
N ASN A 108 10.01 8.04 25.90
CA ASN A 108 9.59 8.86 27.03
C ASN A 108 9.87 10.35 26.77
N LEU A 109 11.03 10.70 26.23
CA LEU A 109 11.35 12.08 25.84
C LEU A 109 10.36 12.62 24.79
N LEU A 110 9.99 11.81 23.80
CA LEU A 110 9.10 12.19 22.70
C LEU A 110 7.62 12.38 23.12
N LYS A 111 7.22 11.95 24.32
CA LYS A 111 5.86 12.17 24.85
C LYS A 111 5.63 13.60 25.33
N ASP A 112 6.69 14.40 25.48
CA ASP A 112 6.55 15.77 25.93
C ASP A 112 5.76 16.61 24.90
N LYS A 113 4.73 17.31 25.38
CA LYS A 113 3.86 18.15 24.55
C LYS A 113 4.59 19.34 23.94
N LYS A 114 5.78 19.70 24.45
CA LYS A 114 6.62 20.78 23.90
C LYS A 114 7.00 20.53 22.44
N TRP A 115 7.05 19.27 21.99
CA TRP A 115 7.48 18.93 20.63
C TRP A 115 6.47 19.32 19.55
N VAL A 116 5.18 19.39 19.87
CA VAL A 116 4.16 19.76 18.89
C VAL A 116 4.34 21.20 18.39
N PRO A 117 4.49 22.24 19.25
CA PRO A 117 4.85 23.58 18.80
C PRO A 117 6.15 23.66 18.01
N VAL A 118 7.18 22.90 18.41
CA VAL A 118 8.49 22.86 17.73
C VAL A 118 8.33 22.37 16.29
N LEU A 119 7.66 21.22 16.10
CA LEU A 119 7.37 20.68 14.77
C LEU A 119 6.55 21.66 13.93
N LYS A 120 5.51 22.27 14.51
CA LYS A 120 4.67 23.26 13.80
C LYS A 120 5.48 24.45 13.31
N SER A 121 6.42 24.95 14.13
CA SER A 121 7.31 26.05 13.74
C SER A 121 8.21 25.64 12.58
N ALA A 122 8.82 24.45 12.65
CA ALA A 122 9.72 23.94 11.61
C ALA A 122 8.99 23.77 10.27
N ILE A 123 7.77 23.20 10.27
CA ILE A 123 6.93 23.08 9.08
C ILE A 123 6.58 24.45 8.50
N TYR A 124 6.19 25.41 9.36
CA TYR A 124 5.83 26.76 8.92
C TYR A 124 7.01 27.48 8.26
N ASN A 125 8.24 27.26 8.73
CA ASN A 125 9.45 27.79 8.14
C ASN A 125 9.97 26.95 6.94
N ALA A 126 9.39 25.77 6.73
CA ALA A 126 9.82 24.76 5.78
C ALA A 126 11.32 24.46 5.91
N GLU A 127 11.80 24.21 7.13
CA GLU A 127 13.21 23.96 7.47
C GLU A 127 13.77 22.68 6.83
N GLU A 128 12.93 21.67 6.64
CA GLU A 128 13.22 20.33 6.11
C GLU A 128 12.16 19.82 5.12
N ASP A 129 12.39 18.62 4.56
CA ASP A 129 11.49 17.90 3.66
C ASP A 129 10.34 17.17 4.39
N ILE A 130 9.28 16.83 3.64
CA ILE A 130 8.06 16.22 4.18
C ILE A 130 8.32 14.83 4.80
N GLU A 131 9.28 14.07 4.29
CA GLU A 131 9.66 12.78 4.88
C GLU A 131 10.11 12.93 6.35
N ILE A 132 10.83 14.01 6.65
CA ILE A 132 11.30 14.29 8.01
C ILE A 132 10.12 14.69 8.90
N TYR A 133 9.24 15.59 8.42
CA TYR A 133 8.08 16.02 9.21
C TYR A 133 7.13 14.86 9.52
N THR A 134 6.85 14.01 8.54
CA THR A 134 5.96 12.85 8.70
C THR A 134 6.52 11.88 9.74
N ARG A 135 7.80 11.54 9.65
CA ARG A 135 8.51 10.69 10.62
C ARG A 135 8.48 11.25 12.05
N ILE A 136 8.68 12.56 12.20
CA ILE A 136 8.62 13.22 13.51
C ILE A 136 7.19 13.22 14.03
N ALA A 137 6.21 13.57 13.17
CA ALA A 137 4.79 13.61 13.51
C ALA A 137 4.31 12.24 14.04
N GLU A 138 4.63 11.16 13.33
CA GLU A 138 4.37 9.78 13.79
C GLU A 138 5.02 9.48 15.14
N SER A 139 6.27 9.91 15.31
CA SER A 139 7.06 9.62 16.51
C SER A 139 6.53 10.29 17.78
N ILE A 140 5.87 11.45 17.65
CA ILE A 140 5.26 12.20 18.75
C ILE A 140 3.72 12.03 18.81
N GLY A 141 3.13 11.24 17.91
CA GLY A 141 1.68 11.05 17.83
C GLY A 141 0.92 12.31 17.41
N PHE A 142 1.52 13.12 16.54
CA PHE A 142 0.91 14.32 15.99
C PHE A 142 0.30 14.05 14.61
N ASP A 143 -0.93 14.48 14.40
CA ASP A 143 -1.61 14.35 13.11
C ASP A 143 -1.28 15.53 12.18
N LEU A 144 -0.61 15.23 11.07
CA LEU A 144 -0.21 16.22 10.07
C LEU A 144 -1.33 16.38 9.04
N THR A 145 -1.78 17.62 8.82
CA THR A 145 -2.85 17.94 7.86
C THR A 145 -2.32 18.79 6.71
N PHE A 146 -3.01 18.72 5.56
CA PHE A 146 -2.65 19.43 4.34
C PHE A 146 -2.42 20.93 4.55
N ASN A 147 -3.29 21.59 5.33
CA ASN A 147 -3.22 23.03 5.57
C ASN A 147 -1.92 23.48 6.27
N MET A 148 -1.25 22.56 6.97
CA MET A 148 0.03 22.84 7.61
C MET A 148 1.18 22.92 6.60
N LEU A 149 1.03 22.30 5.43
CA LEU A 149 2.08 22.14 4.42
C LEU A 149 2.14 23.31 3.42
N ASP A 150 1.38 24.38 3.64
CA ASP A 150 1.34 25.55 2.75
C ASP A 150 2.73 26.15 2.48
N SER A 151 3.58 26.27 3.51
CA SER A 151 4.95 26.78 3.36
C SER A 151 5.85 25.84 2.54
N VAL A 152 5.65 24.53 2.66
CA VAL A 152 6.38 23.51 1.87
C VAL A 152 5.97 23.63 0.40
N LEU A 153 4.66 23.68 0.14
CA LEU A 153 4.08 23.81 -1.20
C LEU A 153 4.33 25.18 -1.85
N LYS A 154 4.62 26.22 -1.06
CA LYS A 154 5.08 27.52 -1.60
C LYS A 154 6.49 27.44 -2.16
N LYS A 155 7.38 26.61 -1.59
CA LYS A 155 8.73 26.39 -2.10
C LYS A 155 8.72 25.51 -3.35
N ASP A 156 7.96 24.43 -3.33
CA ASP A 156 7.73 23.56 -4.49
C ASP A 156 6.24 23.21 -4.61
N LYS A 157 5.56 23.87 -5.55
CA LYS A 157 4.10 23.70 -5.79
C LYS A 157 3.73 22.29 -6.21
N PHE A 158 4.70 21.55 -6.75
CA PHE A 158 4.51 20.19 -7.24
C PHE A 158 5.44 19.24 -6.49
N ASN A 159 5.58 19.45 -5.18
CA ASN A 159 6.28 18.53 -4.29
C ASN A 159 5.54 17.18 -4.26
N ILE A 160 6.06 16.21 -5.02
CA ILE A 160 5.45 14.89 -5.19
C ILE A 160 5.27 14.17 -3.86
N GLU A 161 6.24 14.29 -2.95
CA GLU A 161 6.23 13.59 -1.67
C GLU A 161 5.07 14.05 -0.78
N VAL A 162 4.67 15.33 -0.86
CA VAL A 162 3.49 15.84 -0.16
C VAL A 162 2.23 15.14 -0.67
N PHE A 163 2.03 15.05 -1.98
CA PHE A 163 0.84 14.39 -2.54
C PHE A 163 0.86 12.88 -2.31
N TYR A 164 2.03 12.24 -2.35
CA TYR A 164 2.20 10.84 -2.00
C TYR A 164 1.85 10.57 -0.53
N PHE A 165 2.33 11.41 0.39
CA PHE A 165 1.99 11.34 1.81
C PHE A 165 0.47 11.42 2.03
N LEU A 166 -0.20 12.41 1.43
CA LEU A 166 -1.65 12.60 1.61
C LEU A 166 -2.44 11.40 1.08
N TYR A 167 -2.04 10.87 -0.08
CA TYR A 167 -2.61 9.64 -0.62
C TYR A 167 -2.42 8.43 0.31
N THR A 168 -1.24 8.25 0.90
CA THR A 168 -0.92 7.10 1.76
C THR A 168 -1.51 7.19 3.16
N LYS A 169 -1.81 8.41 3.64
CA LYS A 169 -2.44 8.65 4.95
C LYS A 169 -3.87 8.09 5.02
N ASP A 170 -4.57 7.95 3.88
CA ASP A 170 -5.93 7.43 3.78
C ASP A 170 -6.95 8.14 4.71
N ASP A 171 -6.78 9.45 4.90
CA ASP A 171 -7.63 10.30 5.73
C ASP A 171 -8.52 11.18 4.85
N GLU A 172 -9.84 11.06 4.90
CA GLU A 172 -10.74 11.86 4.05
C GLU A 172 -10.75 13.36 4.42
N GLY A 173 -10.20 13.76 5.56
CA GLY A 173 -10.28 15.13 6.08
C GLY A 173 -9.63 16.20 5.19
N ASP A 174 -8.62 15.83 4.41
CA ASP A 174 -7.81 16.78 3.64
C ASP A 174 -8.20 16.88 2.16
N ILE A 175 -8.91 15.90 1.59
CA ILE A 175 -9.10 15.80 0.13
C ILE A 175 -9.70 17.06 -0.48
N LYS A 176 -10.67 17.70 0.19
CA LYS A 176 -11.27 18.92 -0.32
C LYS A 176 -10.23 20.03 -0.49
N ASN A 177 -9.37 20.24 0.50
CA ASN A 177 -8.34 21.27 0.44
C ASN A 177 -7.28 20.95 -0.62
N VAL A 178 -6.96 19.66 -0.79
CA VAL A 178 -6.07 19.17 -1.86
C VAL A 178 -6.65 19.48 -3.24
N ILE A 179 -7.94 19.21 -3.45
CA ILE A 179 -8.64 19.52 -4.70
C ILE A 179 -8.69 21.03 -4.95
N ASP A 180 -9.02 21.83 -3.94
CA ASP A 180 -9.05 23.29 -4.07
C ASP A 180 -7.65 23.84 -4.42
N TYR A 181 -6.59 23.30 -3.80
CA TYR A 181 -5.22 23.65 -4.14
C TYR A 181 -4.87 23.25 -5.58
N ALA A 182 -5.16 22.00 -5.96
CA ALA A 182 -4.90 21.49 -7.30
C ALA A 182 -5.61 22.34 -8.37
N LYS A 183 -6.87 22.72 -8.10
CA LYS A 183 -7.67 23.52 -9.03
C LYS A 183 -7.07 24.89 -9.31
N ASN A 184 -6.32 25.45 -8.36
CA ASN A 184 -5.69 26.76 -8.47
C ASN A 184 -4.24 26.72 -8.97
N THR A 185 -3.59 25.55 -8.97
CA THR A 185 -2.13 25.43 -9.19
C THR A 185 -1.74 24.57 -10.38
N LEU A 186 -2.55 23.57 -10.74
CA LEU A 186 -2.24 22.68 -11.85
C LEU A 186 -2.16 23.46 -13.19
N PRO A 187 -1.14 23.18 -14.04
CA PRO A 187 -0.99 23.85 -15.32
C PRO A 187 -1.90 23.19 -16.37
N TYR A 188 -3.20 23.45 -16.29
CA TYR A 188 -4.26 22.82 -17.09
C TYR A 188 -3.95 22.64 -18.58
N GLN A 189 -3.45 23.69 -19.24
CA GLN A 189 -3.15 23.67 -20.68
C GLN A 189 -2.02 22.70 -21.04
N VAL A 190 -1.13 22.41 -20.09
CA VAL A 190 0.00 21.52 -20.26
C VAL A 190 -0.41 20.09 -19.93
N ILE A 191 -1.04 19.86 -18.77
CA ILE A 191 -1.37 18.50 -18.33
C ILE A 191 -2.54 17.89 -19.12
N PHE A 192 -3.49 18.71 -19.58
CA PHE A 192 -4.67 18.27 -20.34
C PHE A 192 -4.52 18.61 -21.83
N SER A 193 -3.31 18.47 -22.36
CA SER A 193 -2.98 18.77 -23.75
C SER A 193 -3.33 17.63 -24.73
N GLY A 194 -3.96 16.55 -24.26
CA GLY A 194 -4.28 15.38 -25.07
C GLY A 194 -3.37 14.19 -24.76
N SER A 195 -3.67 13.06 -25.38
CA SER A 195 -3.20 11.72 -25.04
C SER A 195 -1.80 11.41 -25.60
N GLU A 196 -0.77 12.13 -25.13
CA GLU A 196 0.61 11.68 -25.34
C GLU A 196 0.84 10.35 -24.58
N GLU A 197 1.70 9.47 -25.10
CA GLU A 197 2.17 8.29 -24.35
C GLU A 197 3.48 8.66 -23.66
N ILE A 198 3.36 9.24 -22.46
CA ILE A 198 4.53 9.44 -21.59
C ILE A 198 4.80 8.11 -20.87
N ASN A 199 5.91 7.46 -21.22
CA ASN A 199 6.38 6.28 -20.49
C ASN A 199 6.92 6.70 -19.11
N GLU A 200 6.72 5.85 -18.10
CA GLU A 200 7.24 6.09 -16.75
C GLU A 200 8.76 6.24 -16.71
N ASP A 201 9.45 5.48 -17.56
CA ASP A 201 10.91 5.53 -17.67
C ASP A 201 11.44 6.87 -18.21
N ASP A 202 10.57 7.65 -18.88
CA ASP A 202 10.89 8.93 -19.51
C ASP A 202 10.48 10.13 -18.64
N LEU A 203 9.98 9.91 -17.42
CA LEU A 203 9.54 10.98 -16.54
C LEU A 203 10.72 11.86 -16.09
N THR A 204 10.54 13.17 -16.25
CA THR A 204 11.49 14.20 -15.83
C THR A 204 10.88 15.13 -14.78
N VAL A 205 11.66 16.10 -14.30
CA VAL A 205 11.20 17.15 -13.38
C VAL A 205 10.02 17.94 -13.96
N GLU A 206 9.91 18.07 -15.29
CA GLU A 206 8.80 18.76 -15.96
C GLU A 206 7.46 18.02 -15.82
N ASN A 207 7.49 16.74 -15.47
CA ASN A 207 6.32 15.89 -15.28
C ASN A 207 5.83 15.86 -13.81
N LYS A 208 6.46 16.61 -12.91
CA LYS A 208 5.99 16.75 -11.51
C LYS A 208 4.48 17.04 -11.41
N PRO A 209 3.88 17.97 -12.19
CA PRO A 209 2.44 18.23 -12.12
C PRO A 209 1.58 17.02 -12.49
N ASP A 210 2.01 16.22 -13.48
CA ASP A 210 1.30 15.00 -13.90
C ASP A 210 1.31 13.95 -12.79
N ILE A 211 2.45 13.78 -12.11
CA ILE A 211 2.60 12.86 -10.97
C ILE A 211 1.76 13.34 -9.77
N CYS A 212 1.72 14.66 -9.51
CA CYS A 212 0.85 15.22 -8.48
C CYS A 212 -0.63 14.94 -8.78
N LEU A 213 -1.07 15.17 -10.03
CA LEU A 213 -2.42 14.83 -10.46
C LEU A 213 -2.71 13.33 -10.27
N LEU A 214 -1.77 12.45 -10.61
CA LEU A 214 -1.93 11.01 -10.41
C LEU A 214 -2.22 10.68 -8.95
N TYR A 215 -1.44 11.21 -8.00
CA TYR A 215 -1.67 10.96 -6.58
C TYR A 215 -2.99 11.57 -6.07
N ILE A 216 -3.39 12.73 -6.58
CA ILE A 216 -4.70 13.32 -6.28
C ILE A 216 -5.84 12.41 -6.75
N LEU A 217 -5.75 11.85 -7.96
CA LEU A 217 -6.78 10.94 -8.50
C LEU A 217 -6.82 9.61 -7.74
N LYS A 218 -5.66 9.07 -7.34
CA LYS A 218 -5.59 7.89 -6.48
C LYS A 218 -6.23 8.14 -5.11
N TYR A 219 -5.97 9.29 -4.52
CA TYR A 219 -6.57 9.70 -3.25
C TYR A 219 -8.10 9.85 -3.39
N LEU A 220 -8.59 10.45 -4.47
CA LEU A 220 -10.03 10.50 -4.80
C LEU A 220 -10.66 9.11 -4.93
N ASN A 221 -9.96 8.14 -5.51
CA ASN A 221 -10.45 6.77 -5.65
C ASN A 221 -10.59 6.00 -4.33
N ASN A 222 -9.95 6.50 -3.25
CA ASN A 222 -9.96 5.87 -1.93
C ASN A 222 -10.82 6.62 -0.90
N CYS A 223 -11.46 7.74 -1.27
CA CYS A 223 -12.29 8.52 -0.36
C CYS A 223 -13.72 8.72 -0.88
N ASN A 224 -14.64 8.98 0.04
CA ASN A 224 -16.04 9.28 -0.26
C ASN A 224 -16.26 10.76 -0.62
N TYR A 225 -15.46 11.30 -1.54
CA TYR A 225 -15.58 12.69 -2.01
C TYR A 225 -15.96 12.75 -3.49
N ILE A 226 -17.05 13.46 -3.81
CA ILE A 226 -17.57 13.60 -5.17
C ILE A 226 -16.94 14.80 -5.89
N GLU A 227 -16.13 14.55 -6.92
CA GLU A 227 -15.38 15.54 -7.68
C GLU A 227 -15.35 15.16 -9.18
N PHE A 228 -16.34 15.65 -9.94
CA PHE A 228 -16.44 15.36 -11.37
C PHE A 228 -15.71 16.34 -12.28
N GLU A 229 -15.41 17.55 -11.81
CA GLU A 229 -14.78 18.56 -12.65
C GLU A 229 -13.34 18.15 -12.96
N LEU A 230 -12.52 17.93 -11.93
CA LEU A 230 -11.12 17.53 -12.14
C LEU A 230 -11.00 16.16 -12.82
N THR A 231 -11.86 15.20 -12.46
CA THR A 231 -11.80 13.82 -12.98
C THR A 231 -12.23 13.72 -14.44
N THR A 232 -13.24 14.49 -14.88
CA THR A 232 -13.59 14.55 -16.31
C THR A 232 -12.53 15.28 -17.13
N MET A 233 -11.85 16.29 -16.58
CA MET A 233 -10.70 16.93 -17.23
C MET A 233 -9.51 15.97 -17.36
N ALA A 234 -9.26 15.15 -16.33
CA ALA A 234 -8.20 14.16 -16.33
C ALA A 234 -8.36 13.06 -17.38
N LEU A 235 -9.54 12.89 -17.99
CA LEU A 235 -9.71 12.03 -19.18
C LEU A 235 -8.89 12.48 -20.38
N GLN A 236 -8.47 13.75 -20.43
CA GLN A 236 -7.61 14.31 -21.48
C GLN A 236 -6.17 14.51 -21.02
N ALA A 237 -5.79 13.92 -19.88
CA ALA A 237 -4.44 14.04 -19.34
C ALA A 237 -3.42 13.40 -20.29
N ARG A 238 -2.28 14.09 -20.49
CA ARG A 238 -1.16 13.56 -21.28
C ARG A 238 -0.47 12.38 -20.63
N PHE A 239 -0.58 12.22 -19.32
CA PHE A 239 -0.07 11.02 -18.66
C PHE A 239 -1.15 9.93 -18.58
N GLN A 240 -0.88 8.77 -19.19
CA GLN A 240 -1.84 7.66 -19.29
C GLN A 240 -2.40 7.23 -17.93
N LYS A 241 -1.56 7.16 -16.90
CA LYS A 241 -1.98 6.75 -15.54
C LYS A 241 -3.06 7.67 -14.95
N CYS A 242 -3.01 8.97 -15.26
CA CYS A 242 -4.05 9.90 -14.82
C CYS A 242 -5.40 9.57 -15.48
N ARG A 243 -5.40 9.22 -16.78
CA ARG A 243 -6.61 8.80 -17.49
C ARG A 243 -7.18 7.50 -16.91
N GLU A 244 -6.31 6.54 -16.57
CA GLU A 244 -6.69 5.29 -15.91
C GLU A 244 -7.43 5.51 -14.58
N GLU A 245 -6.84 6.31 -13.68
CA GLU A 245 -7.43 6.61 -12.38
C GLU A 245 -8.73 7.43 -12.53
N ALA A 246 -8.81 8.34 -13.51
CA ALA A 246 -10.03 9.08 -13.81
C ALA A 246 -11.16 8.17 -14.31
N ILE A 247 -10.87 7.22 -15.21
CA ILE A 247 -11.84 6.22 -15.68
C ILE A 247 -12.36 5.37 -14.52
N LYS A 248 -11.46 4.94 -13.63
CA LYS A 248 -11.80 4.18 -12.41
C LYS A 248 -12.75 4.99 -11.52
N TYR A 249 -12.41 6.24 -11.25
CA TYR A 249 -13.23 7.13 -10.43
C TYR A 249 -14.63 7.33 -11.00
N LEU A 250 -14.73 7.65 -12.30
CA LEU A 250 -16.01 7.85 -12.96
C LEU A 250 -16.87 6.60 -12.89
N ARG A 251 -16.27 5.41 -13.10
CA ARG A 251 -16.97 4.12 -13.00
C ARG A 251 -17.57 3.90 -11.63
N ASN A 252 -16.80 4.14 -10.58
CA ASN A 252 -17.18 3.91 -9.19
C ASN A 252 -18.29 4.86 -8.71
N ASN A 253 -18.44 6.02 -9.35
CA ASN A 253 -19.40 7.06 -8.99
C ASN A 253 -20.49 7.24 -10.06
N LYS A 254 -20.85 6.17 -10.78
CA LYS A 254 -21.74 6.21 -11.94
C LYS A 254 -23.16 6.63 -11.61
N GLU A 255 -23.63 6.30 -10.41
CA GLU A 255 -24.94 6.67 -9.86
C GLU A 255 -25.12 8.19 -9.71
N HIS A 256 -24.03 8.96 -9.66
CA HIS A 256 -24.05 10.41 -9.52
C HIS A 256 -23.87 11.16 -10.86
N TRP A 257 -23.86 10.45 -11.99
CA TRP A 257 -23.63 11.06 -13.29
C TRP A 257 -24.79 11.95 -13.77
N ASN A 258 -24.46 12.90 -14.63
CA ASN A 258 -25.38 13.73 -15.39
C ASN A 258 -24.97 13.77 -16.87
N GLU A 259 -25.79 14.41 -17.72
CA GLU A 259 -25.52 14.49 -19.16
C GLU A 259 -24.19 15.17 -19.50
N LYS A 260 -23.75 16.15 -18.70
CA LYS A 260 -22.47 16.84 -18.91
C LYS A 260 -21.28 15.88 -18.77
N ILE A 261 -21.34 14.94 -17.82
CA ILE A 261 -20.31 13.90 -17.65
C ILE A 261 -20.28 12.97 -18.85
N VAL A 262 -21.45 12.54 -19.34
CA VAL A 262 -21.55 11.69 -20.54
C VAL A 262 -20.96 12.40 -21.78
N CYS A 263 -21.25 13.69 -21.96
CA CYS A 263 -20.64 14.48 -23.04
C CYS A 263 -19.11 14.52 -22.92
N LYS A 264 -18.56 14.71 -21.70
CA LYS A 264 -17.11 14.69 -21.48
C LYS A 264 -16.47 13.34 -21.76
N ILE A 265 -17.14 12.24 -21.44
CA ILE A 265 -16.64 10.90 -21.80
C ILE A 265 -16.63 10.71 -23.32
N ARG A 266 -17.66 11.19 -24.04
CA ARG A 266 -17.68 11.15 -25.51
C ARG A 266 -16.57 11.97 -26.13
N GLU A 267 -16.34 13.19 -25.64
CA GLU A 267 -15.20 14.01 -26.06
C GLU A 267 -13.88 13.25 -25.86
N ALA A 268 -13.68 12.59 -24.72
CA ALA A 268 -12.48 11.80 -24.47
C ALA A 268 -12.33 10.60 -25.42
N ILE A 269 -13.43 9.94 -25.81
CA ILE A 269 -13.42 8.82 -26.78
C ILE A 269 -12.89 9.25 -28.15
N GLU A 270 -13.16 10.49 -28.57
CA GLU A 270 -12.73 10.99 -29.89
C GLU A 270 -11.20 11.16 -30.00
N PHE A 271 -10.51 11.38 -28.86
CA PHE A 271 -9.09 11.72 -28.82
C PHE A 271 -8.21 10.70 -28.07
N GLU A 272 -8.77 9.61 -27.55
CA GLU A 272 -7.97 8.60 -26.85
C GLU A 272 -7.18 7.74 -27.85
N VAL A 273 -5.86 7.78 -27.74
CA VAL A 273 -4.94 6.98 -28.59
C VAL A 273 -4.73 5.57 -28.05
N ASN A 274 -4.91 5.36 -26.75
CA ASN A 274 -4.70 4.06 -26.14
C ASN A 274 -5.96 3.19 -26.32
N ASP A 275 -5.85 2.15 -27.16
CA ASP A 275 -6.95 1.24 -27.48
C ASP A 275 -7.60 0.57 -26.26
N LYS A 276 -6.84 0.35 -25.18
CA LYS A 276 -7.37 -0.23 -23.94
C LYS A 276 -8.25 0.78 -23.20
N LEU A 277 -7.78 2.01 -23.05
CA LEU A 277 -8.55 3.09 -22.42
C LEU A 277 -9.77 3.47 -23.27
N LEU A 278 -9.63 3.51 -24.59
CA LEU A 278 -10.73 3.78 -25.52
C LEU A 278 -11.87 2.77 -25.33
N ARG A 279 -11.55 1.47 -25.24
CA ARG A 279 -12.54 0.43 -24.94
C ARG A 279 -13.19 0.66 -23.56
N LYS A 280 -12.41 0.95 -22.52
CA LYS A 280 -12.95 1.26 -21.18
C LYS A 280 -13.92 2.45 -21.20
N LEU A 281 -13.59 3.53 -21.90
CA LEU A 281 -14.45 4.72 -22.05
C LEU A 281 -15.76 4.38 -22.79
N LYS A 282 -15.70 3.63 -23.88
CA LYS A 282 -16.91 3.19 -24.61
C LYS A 282 -17.82 2.34 -23.74
N ARG A 283 -17.27 1.47 -22.87
CA ARG A 283 -18.05 0.68 -21.90
C ARG A 283 -18.76 1.56 -20.88
N LEU A 284 -18.09 2.61 -20.39
CA LEU A 284 -18.66 3.51 -19.37
C LEU A 284 -20.05 4.02 -19.76
N ILE A 285 -20.20 4.40 -21.04
CA ILE A 285 -21.44 4.95 -21.61
C ILE A 285 -22.28 3.93 -22.40
N GLY A 286 -21.88 2.65 -22.41
CA GLY A 286 -22.62 1.58 -23.08
C GLY A 286 -22.55 1.61 -24.61
N GLU A 287 -21.56 2.30 -25.19
CA GLU A 287 -21.33 2.38 -26.64
C GLU A 287 -20.41 1.27 -27.17
N GLU A 288 -19.73 0.52 -26.28
CA GLU A 288 -19.13 -0.75 -26.67
C GLU A 288 -20.22 -1.82 -26.71
N THR A 289 -20.42 -2.44 -27.88
CA THR A 289 -21.21 -3.67 -27.97
C THR A 289 -20.54 -4.71 -27.08
N ILE A 290 -21.10 -4.95 -25.89
CA ILE A 290 -20.91 -6.22 -25.17
C ILE A 290 -21.19 -7.28 -26.24
N ASP A 291 -20.19 -8.06 -26.59
CA ASP A 291 -20.36 -9.14 -27.53
C ASP A 291 -21.47 -10.02 -26.95
N LYS A 292 -22.70 -9.92 -27.48
CA LYS A 292 -23.93 -10.49 -26.89
C LYS A 292 -23.85 -12.02 -26.71
N LYS A 293 -22.74 -12.63 -27.15
CA LYS A 293 -22.35 -14.03 -26.99
C LYS A 293 -21.63 -14.35 -25.68
N LYS A 294 -21.07 -13.38 -24.95
CA LYS A 294 -20.32 -13.65 -23.70
C LYS A 294 -21.29 -13.93 -22.55
N GLU A 295 -21.07 -15.05 -21.86
CA GLU A 295 -21.95 -15.56 -20.82
C GLU A 295 -21.56 -15.01 -19.45
N ARG A 296 -22.53 -14.44 -18.72
CA ARG A 296 -22.42 -14.14 -17.28
C ARG A 296 -23.04 -15.30 -16.50
N LYS A 297 -22.24 -16.01 -15.73
CA LYS A 297 -22.68 -17.15 -14.92
C LYS A 297 -22.20 -16.99 -13.48
N TYR A 298 -23.14 -17.14 -12.54
CA TYR A 298 -22.87 -17.12 -11.11
C TYR A 298 -23.27 -18.46 -10.49
N VAL A 299 -22.48 -18.94 -9.54
CA VAL A 299 -22.76 -20.18 -8.81
C VAL A 299 -22.56 -19.96 -7.32
N ASP A 300 -23.36 -20.61 -6.49
CA ASP A 300 -23.16 -20.60 -5.04
C ASP A 300 -21.87 -21.33 -4.68
N ILE A 301 -20.95 -20.64 -4.01
CA ILE A 301 -19.65 -21.20 -3.58
C ILE A 301 -19.49 -21.21 -2.05
N SER A 302 -20.59 -21.06 -1.30
CA SER A 302 -20.58 -21.03 0.16
C SER A 302 -19.78 -22.18 0.80
N LYS A 303 -19.84 -23.39 0.21
CA LYS A 303 -19.11 -24.58 0.66
C LYS A 303 -17.63 -24.60 0.29
N GLN A 304 -17.27 -23.91 -0.79
CA GLN A 304 -15.90 -23.86 -1.32
C GLN A 304 -15.08 -22.74 -0.66
N ARG A 305 -15.74 -21.74 -0.08
CA ARG A 305 -15.07 -20.64 0.62
C ARG A 305 -14.15 -21.18 1.71
N LEU A 306 -12.90 -20.76 1.63
CA LEU A 306 -11.83 -21.08 2.58
C LEU A 306 -10.82 -19.94 2.59
N LYS A 307 -9.98 -19.92 3.62
CA LYS A 307 -8.84 -19.00 3.72
C LYS A 307 -7.55 -19.81 3.60
N PRO A 308 -6.55 -19.32 2.82
CA PRO A 308 -5.24 -19.96 2.74
C PRO A 308 -4.61 -20.15 4.12
N HIS A 309 -3.95 -21.28 4.30
CA HIS A 309 -3.25 -21.64 5.53
C HIS A 309 -1.78 -21.96 5.22
N ILE A 310 -0.87 -21.71 6.17
CA ILE A 310 0.59 -21.89 5.98
C ILE A 310 1.01 -23.34 5.66
N LYS A 311 0.12 -24.31 5.92
CA LYS A 311 0.32 -25.74 5.61
C LYS A 311 -0.33 -26.18 4.30
N ASP A 312 -0.94 -25.26 3.54
CA ASP A 312 -1.52 -25.57 2.25
C ASP A 312 -0.41 -25.95 1.26
N ILE A 313 -0.70 -26.93 0.41
CA ILE A 313 0.31 -27.57 -0.44
C ILE A 313 0.08 -27.12 -1.88
N TYR A 314 1.08 -26.45 -2.45
CA TYR A 314 1.12 -26.19 -3.89
C TYR A 314 1.02 -27.51 -4.66
N SER A 315 0.07 -27.59 -5.60
CA SER A 315 -0.18 -28.79 -6.40
C SER A 315 0.40 -28.68 -7.81
N PHE A 316 -0.02 -27.67 -8.58
CA PHE A 316 0.46 -27.41 -9.94
C PHE A 316 -0.03 -26.04 -10.45
N SER A 317 0.65 -25.51 -11.48
CA SER A 317 0.25 -24.30 -12.19
C SER A 317 -0.51 -24.65 -13.48
N THR A 318 -1.49 -23.83 -13.86
CA THR A 318 -2.26 -23.98 -15.10
C THR A 318 -2.87 -22.65 -15.54
N TYR A 319 -3.73 -22.66 -16.56
CA TYR A 319 -4.51 -21.50 -16.98
C TYR A 319 -6.01 -21.77 -16.85
N ILE A 320 -6.82 -20.71 -16.79
CA ILE A 320 -8.27 -20.83 -16.84
C ILE A 320 -8.71 -21.00 -18.29
N ALA A 321 -9.34 -22.13 -18.62
CA ALA A 321 -9.92 -22.37 -19.93
C ALA A 321 -11.28 -21.69 -20.07
N GLY A 322 -11.58 -21.19 -21.27
CA GLY A 322 -12.90 -20.65 -21.61
C GLY A 322 -13.17 -19.22 -21.13
N VAL A 323 -12.15 -18.49 -20.66
CA VAL A 323 -12.25 -17.06 -20.27
C VAL A 323 -12.81 -16.21 -21.42
N TYR A 324 -12.45 -16.53 -22.67
CA TYR A 324 -12.97 -15.84 -23.87
C TYR A 324 -14.50 -15.82 -23.94
N TYR A 325 -15.17 -16.88 -23.47
CA TYR A 325 -16.63 -16.99 -23.48
C TYR A 325 -17.29 -16.29 -22.28
N ARG A 326 -16.51 -15.77 -21.32
CA ARG A 326 -16.99 -15.06 -20.14
C ARG A 326 -16.91 -13.56 -20.34
N ASP A 327 -17.86 -12.86 -19.73
CA ASP A 327 -17.82 -11.41 -19.68
C ASP A 327 -16.79 -10.92 -18.65
N THR A 328 -15.56 -10.69 -19.09
CA THR A 328 -14.46 -10.26 -18.22
C THR A 328 -14.65 -8.83 -17.69
N SER A 329 -15.59 -8.04 -18.24
CA SER A 329 -15.90 -6.70 -17.71
C SER A 329 -16.44 -6.77 -16.27
N VAL A 330 -16.99 -7.92 -15.87
CA VAL A 330 -17.53 -8.12 -14.53
C VAL A 330 -16.40 -8.05 -13.49
N VAL A 331 -15.19 -8.46 -13.83
CA VAL A 331 -14.06 -8.63 -12.89
C VAL A 331 -12.90 -7.67 -13.16
N GLU A 332 -12.98 -6.84 -14.21
CA GLU A 332 -11.86 -6.04 -14.71
C GLU A 332 -11.23 -5.11 -13.66
N ASP A 333 -12.01 -4.59 -12.71
CA ASP A 333 -11.54 -3.58 -11.75
C ASP A 333 -11.04 -4.15 -10.43
N TYR A 334 -11.27 -5.44 -10.17
CA TYR A 334 -10.97 -6.04 -8.87
C TYR A 334 -10.30 -7.41 -8.98
N ILE A 335 -9.99 -7.87 -10.20
CA ILE A 335 -9.12 -9.04 -10.38
C ILE A 335 -7.65 -8.60 -10.32
N GLY A 336 -6.89 -9.23 -9.44
CA GLY A 336 -5.50 -8.93 -9.16
C GLY A 336 -4.64 -10.19 -9.09
N VAL A 337 -3.33 -10.01 -9.25
CA VAL A 337 -2.36 -11.05 -8.89
C VAL A 337 -2.46 -11.30 -7.38
N ASN A 338 -2.34 -12.56 -6.98
CA ASN A 338 -2.58 -13.07 -5.62
C ASN A 338 -4.05 -13.18 -5.18
N ASP A 339 -5.01 -12.86 -6.04
CA ASP A 339 -6.41 -13.10 -5.71
C ASP A 339 -6.73 -14.58 -5.60
N ILE A 340 -7.56 -14.91 -4.61
CA ILE A 340 -8.02 -16.28 -4.36
C ILE A 340 -9.24 -16.58 -5.24
N LEU A 341 -9.14 -17.68 -5.97
CA LEU A 341 -10.21 -18.25 -6.77
C LEU A 341 -10.68 -19.58 -6.19
N PHE A 342 -11.96 -19.87 -6.33
CA PHE A 342 -12.61 -21.06 -5.79
C PHE A 342 -12.91 -22.08 -6.88
N LEU A 343 -12.72 -23.36 -6.55
CA LEU A 343 -12.91 -24.48 -7.47
C LEU A 343 -14.18 -25.24 -7.12
N LYS A 344 -15.08 -25.40 -8.09
CA LYS A 344 -16.37 -26.07 -7.90
C LYS A 344 -16.65 -27.09 -8.99
N GLU A 345 -16.96 -28.33 -8.62
CA GLU A 345 -17.35 -29.36 -9.58
C GLU A 345 -18.65 -29.01 -10.32
N GLU A 346 -18.70 -29.37 -11.60
CA GLU A 346 -19.91 -29.34 -12.43
C GLU A 346 -20.15 -30.73 -13.06
N PRO A 347 -20.63 -31.71 -12.27
CA PRO A 347 -20.75 -33.10 -12.73
C PRO A 347 -21.74 -33.28 -13.89
N GLU A 348 -22.74 -32.41 -13.97
CA GLU A 348 -23.77 -32.39 -15.02
C GLU A 348 -23.32 -31.65 -16.30
N ASN A 349 -22.02 -31.30 -16.43
CA ASN A 349 -21.52 -30.64 -17.61
C ASN A 349 -21.61 -31.58 -18.83
N PRO A 350 -22.29 -31.18 -19.92
CA PRO A 350 -22.56 -32.07 -21.05
C PRO A 350 -21.32 -32.39 -21.89
N TYR A 351 -20.23 -31.64 -21.74
CA TYR A 351 -19.01 -31.78 -22.55
C TYR A 351 -17.88 -32.51 -21.80
N ASP A 352 -17.86 -32.39 -20.48
CA ASP A 352 -16.84 -33.00 -19.63
C ASP A 352 -17.35 -33.30 -18.21
N LYS A 353 -17.54 -34.58 -17.90
CA LYS A 353 -17.92 -35.05 -16.55
C LYS A 353 -16.89 -34.71 -15.45
N ASN A 354 -15.68 -34.29 -15.82
CA ASN A 354 -14.65 -33.84 -14.87
C ASN A 354 -14.57 -32.31 -14.79
N ALA A 355 -15.54 -31.58 -15.35
CA ALA A 355 -15.53 -30.12 -15.36
C ALA A 355 -15.47 -29.55 -13.94
N ILE A 356 -14.55 -28.60 -13.76
CA ILE A 356 -14.39 -27.83 -12.52
C ILE A 356 -14.42 -26.36 -12.91
N LEU A 357 -15.41 -25.64 -12.40
CA LEU A 357 -15.55 -24.20 -12.52
C LEU A 357 -14.47 -23.51 -11.69
N VAL A 358 -13.92 -22.42 -12.23
CA VAL A 358 -13.05 -21.48 -11.51
C VAL A 358 -13.83 -20.19 -11.30
N THR A 359 -13.98 -19.76 -10.05
CA THR A 359 -14.82 -18.60 -9.70
C THR A 359 -14.11 -17.62 -8.78
N ASN A 360 -14.52 -16.35 -8.82
CA ASN A 360 -14.13 -15.39 -7.78
C ASN A 360 -14.94 -15.60 -6.48
N GLU A 361 -14.68 -14.77 -5.47
CA GLU A 361 -15.36 -14.81 -4.16
C GLU A 361 -16.89 -14.57 -4.23
N ASN A 362 -17.35 -13.86 -5.26
CA ASN A 362 -18.77 -13.58 -5.49
C ASN A 362 -19.47 -14.73 -6.24
N GLY A 363 -18.75 -15.80 -6.56
CA GLY A 363 -19.25 -16.95 -7.31
C GLY A 363 -19.37 -16.70 -8.82
N TYR A 364 -18.81 -15.60 -9.33
CA TYR A 364 -18.74 -15.35 -10.77
C TYR A 364 -17.78 -16.32 -11.44
N VAL A 365 -18.24 -17.00 -12.49
CA VAL A 365 -17.45 -18.00 -13.21
C VAL A 365 -16.51 -17.32 -14.21
N LEU A 366 -15.20 -17.42 -13.95
CA LEU A 366 -14.13 -16.95 -14.84
C LEU A 366 -13.85 -17.96 -15.97
N GLY A 367 -14.12 -19.24 -15.73
CA GLY A 367 -13.92 -20.31 -16.69
C GLY A 367 -13.83 -21.68 -16.02
N TYR A 368 -12.99 -22.56 -16.55
CA TYR A 368 -12.83 -23.94 -16.10
C TYR A 368 -11.36 -24.31 -15.95
N LEU A 369 -11.08 -25.32 -15.12
CA LEU A 369 -9.80 -26.02 -15.21
C LEU A 369 -9.70 -26.74 -16.58
N PRO A 370 -8.54 -26.69 -17.27
CA PRO A 370 -8.38 -27.35 -18.56
C PRO A 370 -8.59 -28.85 -18.48
N LYS A 371 -9.17 -29.42 -19.54
CA LYS A 371 -9.46 -30.87 -19.64
C LYS A 371 -8.23 -31.76 -19.50
N SER A 372 -7.05 -31.23 -19.83
CA SER A 372 -5.77 -31.93 -19.68
C SER A 372 -5.37 -32.17 -18.22
N VAL A 373 -5.87 -31.36 -17.27
CA VAL A 373 -5.43 -31.39 -15.87
C VAL A 373 -6.57 -31.64 -14.86
N ASN A 374 -7.84 -31.52 -15.26
CA ASN A 374 -8.97 -31.53 -14.33
C ASN A 374 -9.28 -32.89 -13.66
N LYS A 375 -8.75 -34.00 -14.18
CA LYS A 375 -9.06 -35.35 -13.67
C LYS A 375 -8.62 -35.59 -12.22
N ILE A 376 -7.40 -35.15 -11.87
CA ILE A 376 -6.87 -35.34 -10.51
C ILE A 376 -7.60 -34.43 -9.51
N PRO A 377 -7.72 -33.10 -9.74
CA PRO A 377 -8.51 -32.22 -8.87
C PRO A 377 -9.95 -32.70 -8.67
N LYS A 378 -10.60 -33.23 -9.72
CA LYS A 378 -11.96 -33.75 -9.61
C LYS A 378 -12.04 -34.94 -8.66
N ASN A 379 -11.07 -35.85 -8.70
CA ASN A 379 -11.07 -36.98 -7.77
C ASN A 379 -10.78 -36.56 -6.33
N LEU A 380 -9.95 -35.53 -6.15
CA LEU A 380 -9.66 -34.96 -4.83
C LEU A 380 -10.91 -34.28 -4.23
N LEU A 381 -11.57 -33.42 -5.00
CA LEU A 381 -12.82 -32.75 -4.59
C LEU A 381 -13.92 -33.79 -4.27
N ALA A 382 -14.14 -34.77 -5.15
CA ALA A 382 -15.08 -35.86 -4.90
C ALA A 382 -14.70 -36.72 -3.68
N GLY A 383 -13.41 -36.80 -3.34
CA GLY A 383 -12.89 -37.44 -2.13
C GLY A 383 -12.99 -36.59 -0.86
N GLY A 384 -13.63 -35.42 -0.92
CA GLY A 384 -13.82 -34.52 0.22
C GLY A 384 -12.63 -33.61 0.51
N LYS A 385 -11.64 -33.51 -0.38
CA LYS A 385 -10.53 -32.56 -0.25
C LYS A 385 -10.96 -31.16 -0.68
N PHE A 386 -10.31 -30.15 -0.12
CA PHE A 386 -10.53 -28.75 -0.50
C PHE A 386 -9.39 -28.27 -1.38
N LEU A 387 -9.73 -27.66 -2.52
CA LEU A 387 -8.77 -27.00 -3.39
C LEU A 387 -9.22 -25.56 -3.68
N TYR A 388 -8.24 -24.69 -3.87
CA TYR A 388 -8.42 -23.32 -4.33
C TYR A 388 -7.30 -22.96 -5.31
N ALA A 389 -7.41 -21.80 -5.94
CA ALA A 389 -6.36 -21.31 -6.81
C ALA A 389 -5.98 -19.87 -6.48
N ILE A 390 -4.77 -19.47 -6.84
CA ILE A 390 -4.26 -18.10 -6.72
C ILE A 390 -3.91 -17.61 -8.12
N ILE A 391 -4.27 -16.38 -8.46
CA ILE A 391 -3.87 -15.77 -9.74
C ILE A 391 -2.37 -15.46 -9.71
N GLU A 392 -1.63 -16.06 -10.63
CA GLU A 392 -0.20 -15.79 -10.85
C GLU A 392 -0.03 -14.60 -11.80
N GLU A 393 -0.68 -14.67 -12.96
CA GLU A 393 -0.64 -13.65 -14.00
C GLU A 393 -1.98 -13.59 -14.74
N TYR A 394 -2.32 -12.44 -15.30
CA TYR A 394 -3.52 -12.33 -16.12
C TYR A 394 -3.41 -11.26 -17.21
N SER A 395 -4.13 -11.49 -18.31
CA SER A 395 -4.43 -10.51 -19.34
C SER A 395 -5.87 -10.70 -19.82
N LEU A 396 -6.72 -9.74 -19.46
CA LEU A 396 -8.12 -9.75 -19.88
C LEU A 396 -8.27 -9.46 -21.38
N GLU A 397 -7.24 -8.91 -22.03
CA GLU A 397 -7.21 -8.64 -23.46
C GLU A 397 -7.05 -9.91 -24.28
N SER A 398 -6.08 -10.75 -23.91
CA SER A 398 -5.90 -12.09 -24.50
C SER A 398 -6.85 -13.13 -23.90
N ASN A 399 -7.68 -12.76 -22.91
CA ASN A 399 -8.53 -13.68 -22.16
C ASN A 399 -7.71 -14.84 -21.56
N THR A 400 -6.56 -14.52 -20.99
CA THR A 400 -5.63 -15.47 -20.38
C THR A 400 -5.49 -15.17 -18.90
N ILE A 401 -5.67 -16.18 -18.05
CA ILE A 401 -5.49 -16.07 -16.61
C ILE A 401 -4.71 -17.31 -16.19
N SER A 402 -3.49 -17.13 -15.71
CA SER A 402 -2.62 -18.18 -15.16
C SER A 402 -2.86 -18.27 -13.65
N ILE A 403 -2.93 -19.50 -13.15
CA ILE A 403 -3.28 -19.80 -11.77
C ILE A 403 -2.40 -20.91 -11.19
N ASP A 404 -2.10 -20.77 -9.90
CA ASP A 404 -1.52 -21.83 -9.08
C ASP A 404 -2.61 -22.51 -8.28
N VAL A 405 -2.69 -23.84 -8.35
CA VAL A 405 -3.68 -24.64 -7.63
C VAL A 405 -3.07 -25.20 -6.35
N TYR A 406 -3.79 -25.02 -5.24
CA TYR A 406 -3.37 -25.46 -3.90
C TYR A 406 -4.36 -26.47 -3.32
N LEU A 407 -3.80 -27.48 -2.65
CA LEU A 407 -4.54 -28.39 -1.79
C LEU A 407 -4.57 -27.81 -0.38
N SER A 408 -5.76 -27.50 0.12
CA SER A 408 -5.92 -26.87 1.42
C SER A 408 -5.85 -27.89 2.55
N TYR A 409 -5.22 -27.48 3.65
CA TYR A 409 -5.12 -28.21 4.93
C TYR A 409 -6.44 -28.19 5.72
N LYS A 410 -7.49 -27.54 5.20
CA LYS A 410 -8.80 -27.38 5.84
C LYS A 410 -9.45 -28.71 6.23
N ASP A 411 -9.35 -29.74 5.40
CA ASP A 411 -9.95 -31.06 5.71
C ASP A 411 -9.34 -31.68 6.98
N VAL A 412 -8.04 -31.47 7.20
CA VAL A 412 -7.35 -31.91 8.41
C VAL A 412 -7.80 -31.09 9.62
N ILE A 413 -7.96 -29.77 9.47
CA ILE A 413 -8.45 -28.89 10.53
C ILE A 413 -9.87 -29.29 10.93
N ASP A 414 -10.78 -29.42 9.97
CA ASP A 414 -12.18 -29.80 10.18
C ASP A 414 -12.26 -31.15 10.92
N SER A 415 -11.44 -32.12 10.52
CA SER A 415 -11.39 -33.45 11.17
C SER A 415 -10.89 -33.38 12.62
N VAL A 416 -9.87 -32.56 12.90
CA VAL A 416 -9.33 -32.40 14.25
C VAL A 416 -10.33 -31.67 15.15
N GLU A 417 -10.99 -30.63 14.65
CA GLU A 417 -12.02 -29.91 15.40
C GLU A 417 -13.21 -30.80 15.76
N GLU A 418 -13.64 -31.68 14.84
CA GLU A 418 -14.71 -32.64 15.10
C GLU A 418 -14.31 -33.64 16.20
N LEU A 419 -13.08 -34.16 16.15
CA LEU A 419 -12.55 -35.03 17.20
C LEU A 419 -12.47 -34.33 18.57
N MET A 420 -12.06 -33.06 18.60
CA MET A 420 -12.00 -32.26 19.82
C MET A 420 -13.40 -32.07 20.42
N LYS A 421 -14.40 -31.71 19.61
CA LYS A 421 -15.80 -31.57 20.04
C LYS A 421 -16.38 -32.87 20.61
N ILE A 422 -16.06 -34.02 19.99
CA ILE A 422 -16.46 -35.34 20.50
C ILE A 422 -15.78 -35.64 21.85
N SER A 423 -14.53 -35.23 22.03
CA SER A 423 -13.83 -35.42 23.30
C SER A 423 -14.43 -34.57 24.42
N GLU A 424 -14.74 -33.30 24.16
CA GLU A 424 -15.32 -32.37 25.14
C GLU A 424 -16.75 -32.79 25.56
N SER A 425 -17.56 -33.25 24.60
CA SER A 425 -18.91 -33.76 24.89
C SER A 425 -18.89 -35.04 25.72
N LYS A 426 -17.92 -35.95 25.50
CA LYS A 426 -17.73 -37.12 26.38
C LYS A 426 -17.29 -36.73 27.78
N VAL A 427 -16.37 -35.76 27.92
CA VAL A 427 -15.94 -35.27 29.24
C VAL A 427 -17.10 -34.66 30.03
N ASN A 428 -18.04 -33.99 29.36
CA ASN A 428 -19.24 -33.45 30.01
C ASN A 428 -20.28 -34.54 30.37
N TYR A 429 -20.36 -35.63 29.60
CA TYR A 429 -21.23 -36.77 29.91
C TYR A 429 -20.76 -37.58 31.14
N TYR A 430 -19.45 -37.68 31.38
CA TYR A 430 -18.90 -38.32 32.59
C TYR A 430 -18.86 -37.40 33.83
N LYS A 431 -19.27 -36.14 33.69
CA LYS A 431 -19.40 -35.17 34.79
C LYS A 431 -20.85 -34.99 35.27
N GLN A 432 -21.82 -35.65 34.64
CA GLN A 432 -23.18 -35.87 35.16
C GLN A 432 -23.26 -37.26 35.78
#